data_AF-A0A7R9V1K0-F1
#
_entry.id   AF-A0A7R9V1K0-F1
#
_cell.length_a   1.000
_cell.length_b   1.000
_cell.length_c   1.000
_cell.angle_alpha   90.00
_cell.angle_beta   90.00
_cell.angle_gamma   90.00
#
_symmetry.space_group_name_H-M   'P 1'
#
loop_
_entity.id
_entity.type
_entity.pdbx_description
1 polymer ?
#
loop_
_entity_poly.entity_id
_entity_poly.type
_entity_poly.pdbx_seq_one_letter_code
_entity_poly.pdbx_strand_id
1 'polypeptide(L)'
;SPASPLLSLQPAALGGAIDASLYECKLIVGPVAMSAQLVLLVVVVTALLIKRFRERPRRTWNIWSLDISKQACSAGAGHIVGMTVAIFAHLYSRGASECGWYFVVYFADCTLGLTLAIFFNYLVTGLALKARTALEQQAGDRVHASEHLWWQALVEIG
;
A
#
# COMPACT_ATOMS: atom_id res chain seq x y z
N SER A 1 25.49 65.18 -3.14
CA SER A 1 25.36 63.95 -2.34
C SER A 1 23.96 63.37 -2.55
N PRO A 2 23.80 62.23 -3.23
CA PRO A 2 22.49 61.63 -3.40
C PRO A 2 22.11 60.77 -2.18
N ALA A 3 20.84 60.87 -1.83
CA ALA A 3 20.19 60.22 -0.70
C ALA A 3 20.08 58.69 -0.89
N SER A 4 20.15 57.98 0.23
CA SER A 4 19.88 56.55 0.37
C SER A 4 18.45 56.19 -0.04
N PRO A 5 18.20 55.04 -0.71
CA PRO A 5 16.85 54.49 -0.76
C PRO A 5 16.65 53.59 0.46
N LEU A 6 15.86 54.09 1.41
CA LEU A 6 15.26 53.26 2.47
C LEU A 6 14.22 52.33 1.82
N LEU A 7 14.57 51.04 1.82
CA LEU A 7 13.73 49.88 2.05
C LEU A 7 12.21 50.17 2.24
N SER A 8 11.46 50.24 1.14
CA SER A 8 10.01 50.05 1.13
C SER A 8 9.70 48.58 0.84
N LEU A 9 9.75 47.75 1.88
CA LEU A 9 9.33 46.35 1.82
C LEU A 9 7.80 46.31 1.64
N GLN A 10 7.34 46.04 0.41
CA GLN A 10 5.92 46.00 0.07
C GLN A 10 5.26 44.77 0.71
N PRO A 11 4.30 44.92 1.66
CA PRO A 11 3.66 43.79 2.32
C PRO A 11 2.85 42.90 1.36
N ALA A 12 2.42 43.43 0.21
CA ALA A 12 1.74 42.66 -0.84
C ALA A 12 2.69 41.81 -1.69
N ALA A 13 3.95 42.20 -1.86
CA ALA A 13 4.95 41.38 -2.56
C ALA A 13 5.48 40.27 -1.64
N LEU A 14 5.62 40.58 -0.33
CA LEU A 14 5.89 39.56 0.68
C LEU A 14 4.69 38.60 0.80
N GLY A 15 3.45 39.11 0.76
CA GLY A 15 2.19 38.36 0.69
C GLY A 15 2.07 37.47 -0.54
N GLY A 16 2.34 38.02 -1.72
CA GLY A 16 2.36 37.24 -2.97
C GLY A 16 3.50 36.23 -3.04
N ALA A 17 4.64 36.50 -2.40
CA ALA A 17 5.76 35.56 -2.33
C ALA A 17 5.54 34.45 -1.28
N ILE A 18 4.92 34.75 -0.13
CA ILE A 18 4.51 33.71 0.84
C ILE A 18 3.36 32.87 0.30
N ASP A 19 2.39 33.47 -0.41
CA ASP A 19 1.35 32.72 -1.11
C ASP A 19 1.98 31.85 -2.20
N ALA A 20 2.82 32.41 -3.08
CA ALA A 20 3.51 31.64 -4.12
C ALA A 20 4.39 30.52 -3.53
N SER A 21 5.05 30.73 -2.40
CA SER A 21 5.85 29.70 -1.71
C SER A 21 5.01 28.65 -0.98
N LEU A 22 3.79 29.00 -0.54
CA LEU A 22 2.81 28.05 0.01
C LEU A 22 2.17 27.18 -1.08
N TYR A 23 1.98 27.72 -2.29
CA TYR A 23 1.45 27.01 -3.46
C TYR A 23 2.53 26.32 -4.31
N GLU A 24 3.80 26.69 -4.16
CA GLU A 24 4.92 25.95 -4.73
C GLU A 24 4.97 24.58 -4.08
N CYS A 25 4.62 23.57 -4.86
CA CYS A 25 4.58 22.21 -4.38
C CYS A 25 6.01 21.69 -4.22
N LYS A 26 6.55 21.89 -3.03
CA LYS A 26 7.87 21.43 -2.61
C LYS A 26 7.74 20.03 -2.02
N LEU A 27 8.46 19.08 -2.63
CA LEU A 27 8.30 17.66 -2.32
C LEU A 27 8.77 17.30 -0.90
N ILE A 28 9.79 18.01 -0.37
CA ILE A 28 10.53 17.59 0.83
C ILE A 28 9.85 17.99 2.14
N VAL A 29 9.25 19.19 2.26
CA VAL A 29 8.43 19.63 3.41
C VAL A 29 7.46 20.73 2.96
N GLY A 30 6.50 20.39 2.10
CA GLY A 30 5.44 21.31 1.66
C GLY A 30 4.17 21.15 2.52
N PRO A 31 3.46 22.23 2.87
CA PRO A 31 2.17 22.15 3.56
C PRO A 31 1.15 21.27 2.83
N VAL A 32 1.16 21.31 1.49
CA VAL A 32 0.30 20.49 0.62
C VAL A 32 0.67 19.01 0.68
N ALA A 33 1.96 18.67 0.77
CA ALA A 33 2.40 17.28 0.89
C ALA A 33 2.00 16.68 2.24
N MET A 34 2.15 17.46 3.32
CA MET A 34 1.75 17.04 4.67
C MET A 34 0.22 16.89 4.80
N SER A 35 -0.55 17.81 4.20
CA SER A 35 -2.01 17.70 4.21
C SER A 35 -2.49 16.47 3.45
N ALA A 36 -1.91 16.18 2.27
CA ALA A 36 -2.23 14.98 1.50
C ALA A 36 -1.94 13.69 2.28
N GLN A 37 -0.77 13.60 2.94
CA GLN A 37 -0.40 12.44 3.75
C GLN A 37 -1.35 12.23 4.94
N LEU A 38 -1.73 13.31 5.64
CA LEU A 38 -2.67 13.22 6.75
C LEU A 38 -4.05 12.76 6.30
N VAL A 39 -4.57 13.31 5.20
CA VAL A 39 -5.86 12.93 4.64
C VAL A 39 -5.86 11.44 4.26
N LEU A 40 -4.81 10.97 3.58
CA LEU A 40 -4.67 9.56 3.21
C LEU A 40 -4.59 8.66 4.44
N LEU A 41 -3.85 9.05 5.49
CA LEU A 41 -3.77 8.29 6.73
C LEU A 41 -5.15 8.15 7.40
N VAL A 42 -5.92 9.24 7.48
CA VAL A 42 -7.27 9.23 8.05
C VAL A 42 -8.20 8.32 7.25
N VAL A 43 -8.16 8.39 5.92
CA VAL A 43 -8.97 7.53 5.05
C VAL A 43 -8.62 6.06 5.27
N VAL A 44 -7.33 5.71 5.29
CA VAL A 44 -6.86 4.33 5.48
C VAL A 44 -7.28 3.79 6.86
N VAL A 45 -7.03 4.54 7.93
CA VAL A 45 -7.41 4.13 9.30
C VAL A 45 -8.92 3.96 9.40
N THR A 46 -9.70 4.88 8.84
CA THR A 46 -11.17 4.79 8.84
C THR A 46 -11.64 3.56 8.09
N ALA A 47 -11.09 3.27 6.91
CA ALA A 47 -11.40 2.08 6.14
C ALA A 47 -11.09 0.78 6.92
N LEU A 48 -9.96 0.73 7.63
CA LEU A 48 -9.58 -0.41 8.47
C LEU A 48 -10.55 -0.64 9.64
N LEU A 49 -10.99 0.45 10.29
CA LEU A 49 -11.98 0.38 11.36
C LEU A 49 -13.32 -0.10 10.83
N ILE A 50 -13.82 0.47 9.73
CA ILE A 50 -15.07 0.06 9.09
C ILE A 50 -15.02 -1.43 8.72
N LYS A 51 -13.93 -1.89 8.09
CA LYS A 51 -13.75 -3.29 7.69
C LYS A 51 -13.83 -4.22 8.89
N ARG A 52 -13.16 -3.86 9.99
CA ARG A 52 -13.21 -4.60 11.25
C ARG A 52 -14.62 -4.67 11.85
N PHE A 53 -15.38 -3.58 11.79
CA PHE A 53 -16.75 -3.58 12.32
C PHE A 53 -17.72 -4.43 11.48
N ARG A 54 -17.46 -4.55 10.16
CA ARG A 54 -18.28 -5.34 9.22
C ARG A 54 -17.90 -6.82 9.16
N GLU A 55 -16.66 -7.21 9.47
CA GLU A 55 -16.25 -8.61 9.50
C GLU A 55 -16.94 -9.40 10.63
N ARG A 56 -17.55 -10.54 10.26
CA ARG A 56 -18.15 -11.53 11.16
C ARG A 56 -17.64 -12.93 10.77
N PRO A 57 -16.95 -13.68 11.64
CA PRO A 57 -16.47 -13.32 12.99
C PRO A 57 -15.32 -12.30 12.97
N ARG A 58 -15.17 -11.53 14.05
CA ARG A 58 -14.11 -10.51 14.15
C ARG A 58 -12.74 -11.16 14.34
N ARG A 59 -11.74 -10.75 13.54
CA ARG A 59 -10.35 -11.20 13.66
C ARG A 59 -9.76 -10.79 15.02
N THR A 60 -8.92 -11.65 15.61
CA THR A 60 -8.27 -11.39 16.90
C THR A 60 -7.36 -10.15 16.83
N TRP A 61 -7.23 -9.43 17.94
CA TRP A 61 -6.46 -8.17 18.00
C TRP A 61 -4.99 -8.33 17.57
N ASN A 62 -4.37 -9.48 17.87
CA ASN A 62 -2.97 -9.76 17.50
C ASN A 62 -2.80 -9.92 15.98
N ILE A 63 -3.72 -10.64 15.31
CA ILE A 63 -3.62 -10.83 13.86
C ILE A 63 -3.96 -9.53 13.14
N TRP A 64 -4.95 -8.80 13.64
CA TRP A 64 -5.34 -7.50 13.09
C TRP A 64 -4.19 -6.48 13.16
N SER A 65 -3.48 -6.39 14.29
CA SER A 65 -2.31 -5.50 14.39
C SER A 65 -1.19 -5.93 13.45
N LEU A 66 -0.92 -7.24 13.32
CA LEU A 66 0.04 -7.76 12.36
C LEU A 66 -0.33 -7.47 10.90
N ASP A 67 -1.61 -7.35 10.56
CA ASP A 67 -2.06 -6.99 9.20
C ASP A 67 -1.98 -5.48 8.95
N ILE A 68 -2.18 -4.66 9.98
CA ILE A 68 -1.95 -3.22 9.90
C ILE A 68 -0.46 -2.93 9.75
N SER A 69 0.40 -3.59 10.51
CA SER A 69 1.85 -3.42 10.39
C SER A 69 2.34 -3.74 8.99
N LYS A 70 1.78 -4.77 8.34
CA LYS A 70 2.11 -5.06 6.92
C LYS A 70 1.73 -3.92 5.99
N GLN A 71 0.54 -3.34 6.16
CA GLN A 71 0.09 -2.19 5.35
C GLN A 71 0.95 -0.95 5.61
N ALA A 72 1.32 -0.70 6.87
CA ALA A 72 2.20 0.40 7.23
C ALA A 72 3.60 0.23 6.63
N CYS A 73 4.19 -0.97 6.72
CA CYS A 73 5.48 -1.28 6.10
C CYS A 73 5.43 -1.12 4.58
N SER A 74 4.37 -1.60 3.92
CA SER A 74 4.18 -1.45 2.48
C SER A 74 4.07 0.03 2.07
N ALA A 75 3.27 0.82 2.79
CA ALA A 75 3.11 2.25 2.52
C ALA A 75 4.42 3.02 2.75
N GLY A 76 5.16 2.69 3.81
CA GLY A 76 6.48 3.29 4.08
C GLY A 76 7.50 2.97 2.99
N ALA A 77 7.58 1.70 2.57
CA ALA A 77 8.46 1.29 1.48
C ALA A 77 8.09 1.98 0.14
N GLY A 78 6.80 2.00 -0.21
CA GLY A 78 6.30 2.69 -1.39
C GLY A 78 6.58 4.20 -1.34
N HIS A 79 6.46 4.83 -0.18
CA HIS A 79 6.80 6.24 0.00
C HIS A 79 8.29 6.51 -0.26
N ILE A 80 9.19 5.69 0.28
CA ILE A 80 10.64 5.83 0.07
C ILE A 80 11.00 5.64 -1.41
N VAL A 81 10.46 4.62 -2.06
CA VAL A 81 10.69 4.36 -3.49
C VAL A 81 10.13 5.50 -4.33
N GLY A 82 8.90 5.94 -4.06
CA GLY A 82 8.26 7.06 -4.76
C GLY A 82 9.03 8.38 -4.61
N MET A 83 9.55 8.68 -3.41
CA MET A 83 10.43 9.82 -3.17
C MET A 83 11.72 9.71 -3.97
N THR A 84 12.36 8.54 -3.96
CA THR A 84 13.61 8.29 -4.70
C THR A 84 13.41 8.50 -6.20
N VAL A 85 12.35 7.92 -6.78
CA VAL A 85 12.03 8.08 -8.20
C VAL A 85 11.71 9.53 -8.54
N ALA A 86 10.94 10.23 -7.70
CA ALA A 86 10.61 11.65 -7.93
C ALA A 86 11.86 12.55 -7.89
N ILE A 87 12.81 12.29 -6.98
CA ILE A 87 14.09 13.00 -6.91
C ILE A 87 14.92 12.75 -8.19
N PHE A 88 15.03 11.50 -8.62
CA PHE A 88 15.75 11.17 -9.86
C PHE A 88 15.08 11.77 -11.10
N ALA A 89 13.75 11.72 -11.18
CA ALA A 89 12.98 12.28 -12.29
C ALA A 89 13.12 13.80 -12.37
N HIS A 90 13.14 14.49 -11.23
CA HIS A 90 13.40 15.94 -11.17
C HIS A 90 14.81 16.29 -11.61
N LEU A 91 15.82 15.50 -11.21
CA LEU A 91 17.21 15.72 -11.59
C LEU A 91 17.43 15.60 -13.11
N TYR A 92 16.66 14.74 -13.78
CA TYR A 92 16.76 14.51 -15.23
C TYR A 92 15.85 15.43 -16.05
N SER A 93 14.74 15.89 -15.49
CA SER A 93 13.75 16.72 -16.18
C SER A 93 14.04 18.21 -16.00
N ARG A 94 14.71 18.84 -16.97
CA ARG A 94 14.90 20.30 -16.97
C ARG A 94 13.55 21.02 -17.11
N GLY A 95 12.93 21.42 -16.00
CA GLY A 95 11.74 22.28 -15.95
C GLY A 95 10.41 21.59 -15.59
N ALA A 96 10.41 20.34 -15.13
CA ALA A 96 9.19 19.66 -14.69
C ALA A 96 8.97 19.80 -13.17
N SER A 97 7.73 20.05 -12.73
CA SER A 97 7.38 20.21 -11.31
C SER A 97 7.60 18.91 -10.53
N GLU A 98 8.28 19.00 -9.37
CA GLU A 98 8.57 17.87 -8.47
C GLU A 98 7.31 17.09 -8.07
N CYS A 99 6.24 17.80 -7.71
CA CYS A 99 4.98 17.18 -7.33
C CYS A 99 4.21 16.55 -8.48
N GLY A 100 4.35 17.06 -9.71
CA GLY A 100 3.74 16.44 -10.88
C GLY A 100 4.33 15.05 -11.14
N TRP A 101 5.66 14.94 -11.09
CA TRP A 101 6.34 13.65 -11.20
C TRP A 101 6.03 12.72 -10.03
N TYR A 102 5.99 13.23 -8.81
CA TYR A 102 5.56 12.43 -7.66
C TYR A 102 4.13 11.91 -7.81
N PHE A 103 3.19 12.75 -8.27
CA PHE A 103 1.80 12.37 -8.50
C PHE A 103 1.70 11.26 -9.56
N VAL A 104 2.43 11.39 -10.68
CA VAL A 104 2.45 10.36 -11.73
C VAL A 104 2.99 9.03 -11.19
N VAL A 105 4.10 9.07 -10.44
CA VAL A 105 4.68 7.88 -9.81
C VAL A 105 3.74 7.27 -8.79
N TYR A 106 3.09 8.08 -7.96
CA TYR A 106 2.11 7.64 -6.98
C TYR A 106 0.87 7.03 -7.63
N PHE A 107 0.36 7.62 -8.72
CA PHE A 107 -0.79 7.10 -9.46
C PHE A 107 -0.45 5.80 -10.19
N ALA A 108 0.75 5.70 -10.76
CA ALA A 108 1.26 4.46 -11.34
C ALA A 108 1.39 3.36 -10.27
N ASP A 109 1.88 3.68 -9.08
CA ASP A 109 1.94 2.75 -7.95
C ASP A 109 0.55 2.29 -7.48
N CYS A 110 -0.41 3.22 -7.35
CA CYS A 110 -1.77 2.88 -6.95
C CYS A 110 -2.49 2.00 -7.99
N THR A 111 -2.17 2.14 -9.28
CA THR A 111 -2.80 1.35 -10.35
C THR A 111 -2.10 0.01 -10.57
N LEU A 112 -0.79 0.03 -10.82
CA LEU A 112 0.01 -1.18 -11.05
C LEU A 112 0.16 -2.00 -9.77
N GLY A 113 0.44 -1.34 -8.64
CA GLY A 113 0.58 -1.99 -7.34
C GLY A 113 -0.71 -2.66 -6.88
N LEU A 114 -1.86 -1.99 -7.02
CA LEU A 114 -3.16 -2.59 -6.69
C LEU A 114 -3.49 -3.76 -7.61
N THR A 115 -3.27 -3.61 -8.93
CA THR A 115 -3.52 -4.68 -9.91
C THR A 115 -2.66 -5.91 -9.59
N LEU A 116 -1.38 -5.69 -9.29
CA LEU A 116 -0.45 -6.75 -8.94
C LEU A 116 -0.83 -7.42 -7.62
N ALA A 117 -1.22 -6.64 -6.60
CA ALA A 117 -1.66 -7.17 -5.31
C ALA A 117 -2.92 -8.04 -5.45
N ILE A 118 -3.90 -7.61 -6.25
CA ILE A 118 -5.10 -8.38 -6.56
C ILE A 118 -4.73 -9.68 -7.27
N PHE A 119 -3.87 -9.61 -8.30
CA PHE A 119 -3.39 -10.77 -9.04
C PHE A 119 -2.71 -11.79 -8.12
N PHE A 120 -1.77 -11.35 -7.27
CA PHE A 120 -1.11 -12.24 -6.31
C PHE A 120 -2.07 -12.85 -5.30
N ASN A 121 -3.05 -12.08 -4.82
CA ASN A 121 -4.05 -12.60 -3.89
C ASN A 121 -4.88 -13.72 -4.55
N TYR A 122 -5.35 -13.52 -5.79
CA TYR A 122 -6.04 -14.55 -6.54
C TYR A 122 -5.16 -15.77 -6.83
N LEU A 123 -3.89 -15.56 -7.17
CA LEU A 123 -2.94 -16.65 -7.41
C LEU A 123 -2.73 -17.48 -6.13
N VAL A 124 -2.39 -16.85 -5.01
CA VAL A 124 -2.17 -17.53 -3.73
C VAL A 124 -3.42 -18.27 -3.27
N THR A 125 -4.60 -17.63 -3.39
CA THR A 125 -5.88 -18.28 -3.02
C THR A 125 -6.17 -19.47 -3.91
N GLY A 126 -5.94 -19.34 -5.23
CA GLY A 126 -6.15 -20.44 -6.18
C GLY A 126 -5.19 -21.61 -5.93
N LEU A 127 -3.92 -21.33 -5.63
CA LEU A 127 -2.95 -22.37 -5.27
C LEU A 127 -3.29 -23.04 -3.94
N ALA A 128 -3.73 -22.27 -2.94
CA ALA A 128 -4.16 -22.81 -1.66
C ALA A 128 -5.38 -23.73 -1.80
N LEU A 129 -6.35 -23.36 -2.64
CA LEU A 129 -7.51 -24.20 -2.92
C LEU A 129 -7.13 -25.49 -3.65
N LYS A 130 -6.27 -25.42 -4.68
CA LYS A 130 -5.78 -26.61 -5.40
C LYS A 130 -4.98 -27.55 -4.49
N ALA A 131 -4.12 -27.00 -3.65
CA ALA A 131 -3.36 -27.78 -2.68
C ALA A 131 -4.29 -28.49 -1.70
N ARG A 132 -5.32 -27.80 -1.20
CA ARG A 132 -6.33 -28.41 -0.32
C ARG A 132 -7.07 -29.57 -1.00
N THR A 133 -7.55 -29.40 -2.23
CA THR A 133 -8.27 -30.47 -2.94
C THR A 133 -7.38 -31.68 -3.23
N ALA A 134 -6.11 -31.46 -3.59
CA ALA A 134 -5.16 -32.54 -3.82
C ALA A 134 -4.87 -33.34 -2.54
N LEU A 135 -4.73 -32.64 -1.41
CA LEU A 135 -4.56 -33.29 -0.10
C LEU A 135 -5.80 -34.08 0.33
N GLU A 136 -7.00 -33.57 0.08
CA GLU A 136 -8.26 -34.26 0.37
C GLU A 136 -8.41 -35.55 -0.47
N GLN A 137 -8.09 -35.50 -1.76
CA GLN A 137 -8.08 -36.69 -2.63
C GLN A 137 -7.10 -37.75 -2.10
N GLN A 138 -5.86 -37.35 -1.79
CA GLN A 138 -4.85 -38.27 -1.26
C GLN A 138 -5.22 -38.84 0.12
N ALA A 139 -6.01 -38.13 0.92
CA ALA A 139 -6.55 -38.66 2.17
C ALA A 139 -7.63 -39.71 1.90
N GLY A 140 -8.55 -39.46 0.97
CA GLY A 140 -9.59 -40.41 0.56
C GLY A 140 -9.03 -41.72 0.00
N ASP A 141 -8.06 -41.63 -0.92
CA ASP A 141 -7.42 -42.80 -1.52
C ASP A 141 -6.73 -43.68 -0.48
N ARG A 142 -6.10 -43.07 0.53
CA ARG A 142 -5.45 -43.80 1.64
C ARG A 142 -6.46 -44.55 2.50
N VAL A 143 -7.61 -43.93 2.81
CA VAL A 143 -8.69 -44.59 3.56
C VAL A 143 -9.23 -45.76 2.75
N HIS A 144 -9.55 -45.55 1.46
CA HIS A 144 -10.08 -46.61 0.60
C HIS A 144 -9.10 -47.78 0.41
N ALA A 145 -7.81 -47.51 0.23
CA ALA A 145 -6.78 -48.54 0.15
C ALA A 145 -6.67 -49.34 1.46
N SER A 146 -6.74 -48.66 2.62
CA SER A 146 -6.80 -49.34 3.91
C SER A 146 -8.04 -50.21 4.05
N GLU A 147 -9.15 -49.80 3.41
CA GLU A 147 -10.39 -50.57 3.48
C GLU A 147 -10.27 -51.93 2.80
N HIS A 148 -9.73 -51.92 1.59
CA HIS A 148 -9.50 -53.15 0.84
C HIS A 148 -8.52 -54.09 1.54
N LEU A 149 -7.48 -53.56 2.18
CA LEU A 149 -6.51 -54.36 2.93
C LEU A 149 -7.16 -55.08 4.13
N TRP A 150 -8.05 -54.42 4.88
CA TRP A 150 -8.71 -55.09 6.01
C TRP A 150 -9.71 -56.15 5.56
N TRP A 151 -10.45 -55.90 4.46
CA TRP A 151 -11.36 -56.89 3.90
C TRP A 151 -10.61 -58.16 3.49
N GLN A 152 -9.47 -58.01 2.82
CA GLN A 152 -8.61 -59.14 2.45
C GLN A 152 -8.10 -59.88 3.69
N ALA A 153 -7.65 -59.15 4.71
CA ALA A 153 -7.19 -59.75 5.97
C ALA A 153 -8.29 -60.52 6.72
N LEU A 154 -9.54 -60.04 6.71
CA LEU A 154 -10.65 -60.77 7.34
C LEU A 154 -11.00 -62.06 6.59
N VAL A 155 -10.94 -62.05 5.25
CA VAL A 155 -11.23 -63.24 4.43
C VAL A 155 -10.18 -64.33 4.63
N GLU A 156 -8.92 -63.97 4.92
CA GLU A 156 -7.84 -64.95 5.19
C GLU A 156 -7.93 -65.60 6.58
N ILE A 157 -8.67 -65.00 7.53
CA ILE A 157 -8.78 -65.50 8.92
C ILE A 157 -10.04 -66.37 9.13
N GLY A 158 -11.05 -66.24 8.26
CA GLY A 158 -12.31 -67.00 8.31
C GLY A 158 -12.27 -68.27 7.46
#